data_AF-A0A496WZ58-F1
#
_entry.id   AF-A0A496WZ58-F1
#
_cell.length_a   1.000
_cell.length_b   1.000
_cell.length_c   1.000
_cell.angle_alpha   90.00
_cell.angle_beta   90.00
_cell.angle_gamma   90.00
#
_symmetry.space_group_name_H-M   'P 1'
#
loop_
_entity.id
_entity.type
_entity.pdbx_description
1 polymer ?
#
loop_
_entity_poly.entity_id
_entity_poly.type
_entity_poly.pdbx_seq_one_letter_code
_entity_poly.pdbx_strand_id
1 'polypeptide(L)'
;METRLYFLIGDLFACMLVAVLVAVACSLCFSAAWPMPVMMIASMLLGMILALLIAVVAGLIYFFGAMEIMVPTMVTGMFAGMLGAMVGAGVEAVSDINYQALVLQAALLGVAVNLVIRVYSMVLSGKKTS
;
A
#
# COMPACT_ATOMS: atom_id res chain seq x y z
N MET A 1 13.51 14.85 -0.88
CA MET A 1 13.30 14.37 0.48
C MET A 1 13.85 15.38 1.46
N GLU A 2 13.02 16.35 1.83
CA GLU A 2 13.32 17.18 2.99
C GLU A 2 13.38 16.27 4.23
N THR A 3 14.47 16.35 5.00
CA THR A 3 14.73 15.49 6.17
C THR A 3 13.92 15.89 7.41
N ARG A 4 12.82 16.62 7.22
CA ARG A 4 11.94 17.04 8.30
C ARG A 4 11.21 15.78 8.82
N LEU A 5 11.50 15.41 10.07
CA LEU A 5 10.89 14.26 10.78
C LEU A 5 9.36 14.20 10.66
N TYR A 6 8.70 15.36 10.57
CA TYR A 6 7.26 15.46 10.37
C TYR A 6 6.80 14.77 9.07
N PHE A 7 7.53 14.99 7.98
CA PHE A 7 7.25 14.45 6.65
C PHE A 7 7.40 12.93 6.60
N LEU A 8 8.39 12.43 7.34
CA LEU A 8 8.64 11.00 7.44
C LEU A 8 7.51 10.26 8.15
N ILE A 9 7.06 10.79 9.29
CA ILE A 9 6.03 10.14 10.10
C ILE A 9 4.69 10.16 9.35
N GLY A 10 4.39 11.26 8.65
CA GLY A 10 3.20 11.38 7.80
C GLY A 10 3.17 10.35 6.68
N ASP A 11 4.27 10.19 5.95
CA ASP A 11 4.38 9.23 4.84
C ASP A 11 4.27 7.77 5.32
N LEU A 12 4.90 7.44 6.45
CA LEU A 12 4.86 6.08 7.01
C LEU A 12 3.45 5.73 7.50
N PHE A 13 2.76 6.67 8.14
CA PHE A 13 1.37 6.52 8.55
C PHE A 13 0.43 6.40 7.35
N ALA A 14 0.65 7.21 6.30
CA ALA A 14 -0.12 7.16 5.06
C ALA A 14 0.01 5.81 4.36
N CYS A 15 1.23 5.31 4.18
CA CYS A 15 1.49 4.00 3.57
C CYS A 15 0.85 2.86 4.37
N MET A 16 0.91 2.91 5.70
CA MET A 16 0.27 1.90 6.54
C MET A 16 -1.26 1.92 6.39
N LEU A 17 -1.86 3.11 6.46
CA LEU A 17 -3.31 3.28 6.38
C LEU A 17 -3.84 2.87 4.98
N VAL A 18 -3.17 3.31 3.92
CA VAL A 18 -3.47 2.92 2.53
C VAL A 18 -3.36 1.41 2.36
N ALA A 19 -2.27 0.79 2.82
CA ALA A 19 -2.08 -0.65 2.65
C ALA A 19 -3.19 -1.46 3.34
N VAL A 20 -3.56 -1.10 4.57
CA VAL A 20 -4.64 -1.78 5.31
C VAL A 20 -5.99 -1.60 4.61
N LEU A 21 -6.37 -0.38 4.27
CA LEU A 21 -7.68 -0.11 3.64
C LEU A 21 -7.79 -0.77 2.27
N VAL A 22 -6.74 -0.70 1.45
CA VAL A 22 -6.74 -1.29 0.11
C VAL A 22 -6.78 -2.82 0.19
N ALA A 23 -6.00 -3.44 1.07
CA ALA A 23 -6.00 -4.89 1.23
C ALA A 23 -7.37 -5.42 1.68
N VAL A 24 -8.02 -4.75 2.64
CA VAL A 24 -9.38 -5.09 3.08
C VAL A 24 -10.39 -4.89 1.96
N ALA A 25 -10.37 -3.75 1.27
CA ALA A 25 -11.29 -3.46 0.17
C ALA A 25 -11.15 -4.49 -0.98
N CYS A 26 -9.92 -4.82 -1.37
CA CYS A 26 -9.66 -5.84 -2.40
C CYS A 26 -10.07 -7.25 -1.94
N SER A 27 -9.90 -7.59 -0.66
CA SER A 27 -10.36 -8.89 -0.13
C SER A 27 -11.88 -9.09 -0.20
N LEU A 28 -12.65 -8.00 -0.14
CA LEU A 28 -14.11 -8.04 -0.26
C LEU A 28 -14.59 -8.03 -1.71
N CYS A 29 -13.81 -7.44 -2.63
CA CYS A 29 -14.16 -7.34 -4.05
C CYS A 29 -13.83 -8.61 -4.85
N PHE A 30 -12.79 -9.35 -4.47
CA PHE A 30 -12.33 -10.53 -5.20
C PHE A 30 -12.66 -11.82 -4.46
N SER A 31 -13.19 -12.79 -5.20
CA SER A 31 -13.56 -14.12 -4.69
C SER A 31 -12.95 -15.20 -5.59
N ALA A 32 -12.81 -16.42 -5.06
CA ALA A 32 -12.22 -17.59 -5.72
C ALA A 32 -12.86 -17.97 -7.07
N ALA A 33 -14.00 -17.38 -7.43
CA ALA A 33 -14.66 -17.56 -8.73
C ALA A 33 -13.92 -16.92 -9.92
N TRP A 34 -12.94 -16.03 -9.68
CA TRP A 34 -12.26 -15.30 -10.74
C TRP A 34 -10.97 -16.00 -11.21
N PRO A 35 -10.63 -15.95 -12.51
CA PRO A 35 -9.37 -16.48 -13.02
C PRO A 35 -8.18 -15.65 -12.51
N MET A 36 -7.15 -16.32 -11.97
CA MET A 36 -5.94 -15.72 -11.38
C MET A 36 -5.32 -14.56 -12.18
N PRO A 37 -5.12 -14.67 -13.52
CA PRO A 37 -4.50 -13.60 -14.30
C PRO A 37 -5.32 -12.31 -14.31
N VAL A 38 -6.65 -12.43 -14.34
CA VAL A 38 -7.56 -11.28 -14.37
C VAL A 38 -7.59 -10.62 -13.00
N MET A 39 -7.56 -11.41 -11.92
CA MET A 39 -7.51 -10.88 -10.56
C MET A 39 -6.26 -10.05 -10.32
N MET A 40 -5.08 -10.51 -10.73
CA MET A 40 -3.85 -9.72 -10.57
C MET A 40 -3.94 -8.35 -11.22
N ILE A 41 -4.39 -8.28 -12.48
CA ILE A 41 -4.47 -7.01 -13.21
C ILE A 41 -5.54 -6.11 -12.59
N ALA A 42 -6.72 -6.68 -12.29
CA ALA A 42 -7.82 -5.95 -11.70
C ALA A 42 -7.45 -5.42 -10.31
N SER A 43 -6.80 -6.23 -9.46
CA SER A 43 -6.42 -5.83 -8.10
C SER A 43 -5.31 -4.79 -8.09
N MET A 44 -4.38 -4.83 -9.04
CA MET A 44 -3.36 -3.80 -9.19
C MET A 44 -3.97 -2.45 -9.57
N LEU A 45 -4.87 -2.43 -10.56
CA LEU A 45 -5.56 -1.20 -10.98
C LEU A 45 -6.46 -0.65 -9.88
N LEU A 46 -7.26 -1.51 -9.25
CA LEU A 46 -8.18 -1.13 -8.19
C LEU A 46 -7.39 -0.65 -6.96
N GLY A 47 -6.29 -1.33 -6.61
CA GLY A 47 -5.40 -0.93 -5.53
C GLY A 47 -4.71 0.40 -5.76
N MET A 48 -4.28 0.70 -6.99
CA MET A 48 -3.75 2.02 -7.37
C MET A 48 -4.81 3.11 -7.25
N ILE A 49 -6.02 2.88 -7.77
CA ILE A 49 -7.10 3.87 -7.75
C ILE A 49 -7.52 4.16 -6.32
N LEU A 50 -7.70 3.13 -5.49
CA LEU A 50 -8.05 3.29 -4.08
C LEU A 50 -6.94 3.99 -3.29
N ALA A 51 -5.67 3.64 -3.53
CA ALA A 51 -4.56 4.32 -2.88
C ALA A 51 -4.51 5.80 -3.22
N LEU A 52 -4.74 6.16 -4.49
CA LEU A 52 -4.82 7.55 -4.92
C LEU A 52 -6.01 8.26 -4.27
N LEU A 53 -7.17 7.61 -4.25
CA LEU A 53 -8.39 8.17 -3.66
C LEU A 53 -8.22 8.40 -2.15
N ILE A 54 -7.63 7.44 -1.43
CA ILE A 54 -7.32 7.56 0.00
C ILE A 54 -6.28 8.68 0.22
N ALA A 55 -5.24 8.77 -0.60
CA ALA A 55 -4.24 9.84 -0.48
C ALA A 55 -4.83 11.24 -0.73
N VAL A 56 -5.78 11.36 -1.66
CA VAL A 56 -6.51 12.61 -1.93
C VAL A 56 -7.49 12.93 -0.81
N VAL A 57 -8.34 11.97 -0.40
CA VAL A 57 -9.40 12.17 0.60
C VAL A 57 -8.84 12.40 1.99
N ALA A 58 -7.76 11.71 2.37
CA ALA A 58 -7.09 11.93 3.63
C ALA A 58 -6.30 13.26 3.69
N GLY A 59 -6.33 14.07 2.62
CA GLY A 59 -5.70 15.40 2.59
C GLY A 59 -4.18 15.38 2.68
N LEU A 60 -3.56 14.21 2.58
CA LEU A 60 -2.11 14.00 2.70
C LEU A 60 -1.34 14.74 1.61
N ILE A 61 -1.92 14.86 0.42
CA ILE A 61 -1.37 15.61 -0.72
C ILE A 61 -1.24 17.11 -0.42
N TYR A 62 -2.14 17.68 0.39
CA TYR A 62 -2.16 19.11 0.72
C TYR A 62 -1.18 19.45 1.85
N PHE A 63 -1.02 18.56 2.83
CA PHE A 63 -0.14 18.79 3.98
C PHE A 63 1.33 18.44 3.73
N PHE A 64 1.61 17.53 2.80
CA PHE A 64 2.92 16.90 2.68
C PHE A 64 3.42 16.81 1.23
N GLY A 65 3.09 17.77 0.34
CA GLY A 65 3.74 17.88 -0.98
C GLY A 65 3.42 16.75 -1.97
N ALA A 66 2.63 17.09 -2.99
CA ALA A 66 2.01 16.14 -3.92
C ALA A 66 2.93 15.08 -4.57
N MET A 67 4.18 15.41 -4.89
CA MET A 67 5.06 14.48 -5.61
C MET A 67 5.81 13.47 -4.73
N GLU A 68 6.11 13.79 -3.46
CA GLU A 68 6.91 12.89 -2.63
C GLU A 68 6.08 11.74 -2.06
N ILE A 69 4.76 11.92 -1.89
CA ILE A 69 3.86 10.91 -1.31
C ILE A 69 3.10 10.10 -2.37
N MET A 70 2.90 10.65 -3.58
CA MET A 70 2.17 9.92 -4.63
C MET A 70 2.87 8.62 -5.04
N VAL A 71 4.20 8.64 -5.19
CA VAL A 71 4.95 7.46 -5.60
C VAL A 71 4.89 6.35 -4.55
N PRO A 72 5.24 6.58 -3.27
CA PRO A 72 5.16 5.52 -2.27
C PRO A 72 3.75 5.02 -2.06
N THR A 73 2.75 5.91 -1.98
CA THR A 73 1.34 5.49 -1.76
C THR A 73 0.81 4.62 -2.89
N MET A 74 1.08 4.96 -4.16
CA MET A 74 0.65 4.12 -5.29
C MET A 74 1.35 2.77 -5.32
N VAL A 75 2.65 2.72 -5.04
CA VAL A 75 3.39 1.44 -4.98
C VAL A 75 2.85 0.58 -3.84
N THR A 76 2.62 1.14 -2.64
CA THR A 76 1.96 0.40 -1.56
C THR A 76 0.57 -0.08 -1.94
N GLY A 77 -0.23 0.74 -2.62
CA GLY A 77 -1.57 0.37 -3.09
C GLY A 77 -1.56 -0.81 -4.05
N MET A 78 -0.60 -0.85 -4.95
CA MET A 78 -0.44 -1.94 -5.92
C MET A 78 -0.12 -3.28 -5.23
N PHE A 79 0.85 -3.29 -4.31
CA PHE A 79 1.22 -4.50 -3.58
C PHE A 79 0.14 -4.92 -2.56
N ALA A 80 -0.47 -3.97 -1.87
CA ALA A 80 -1.55 -4.23 -0.93
C ALA A 80 -2.81 -4.76 -1.62
N GLY A 81 -3.15 -4.22 -2.80
CA GLY A 81 -4.28 -4.71 -3.60
C GLY A 81 -4.07 -6.14 -4.08
N MET A 82 -2.84 -6.47 -4.48
CA MET A 82 -2.46 -7.84 -4.84
C MET A 82 -2.56 -8.79 -3.64
N LEU A 83 -2.02 -8.41 -2.48
CA LEU A 83 -2.16 -9.20 -1.24
C LEU A 83 -3.64 -9.42 -0.87
N GLY A 84 -4.44 -8.37 -0.90
CA GLY A 84 -5.87 -8.43 -0.59
C GLY A 84 -6.64 -9.33 -1.54
N ALA A 85 -6.36 -9.26 -2.84
CA ALA A 85 -6.97 -10.14 -3.83
C ALA A 85 -6.50 -11.60 -3.70
N MET A 86 -5.23 -11.83 -3.34
CA MET A 86 -4.72 -13.17 -3.08
C MET A 86 -5.34 -13.79 -1.84
N VAL A 87 -5.61 -13.03 -0.79
CA VAL A 87 -6.33 -13.54 0.40
C VAL A 87 -7.83 -13.74 0.10
N GLY A 88 -8.45 -12.83 -0.65
CA GLY A 88 -9.86 -12.96 -1.05
C GLY A 88 -10.13 -14.12 -2.03
N ALA A 89 -9.14 -14.50 -2.85
CA ALA A 89 -9.32 -15.49 -3.90
C ALA A 89 -8.44 -16.74 -3.80
N GLY A 90 -7.42 -16.78 -2.92
CA GLY A 90 -6.43 -17.85 -2.82
C GLY A 90 -6.23 -18.38 -1.40
N VAL A 91 -6.32 -19.71 -1.28
CA VAL A 91 -5.94 -20.59 -0.14
C VAL A 91 -6.73 -20.43 1.18
N GLU A 92 -7.11 -19.22 1.60
CA GLU A 92 -7.86 -19.02 2.88
C GLU A 92 -9.38 -18.94 2.72
N ALA A 93 -9.89 -19.01 1.49
CA ALA A 93 -11.32 -19.05 1.19
C ALA A 93 -12.04 -20.32 1.70
N VAL A 94 -11.36 -21.23 2.42
CA VAL A 94 -11.89 -22.53 2.84
C VAL A 94 -12.36 -22.58 4.30
N SER A 95 -11.96 -21.69 5.23
CA SER A 95 -12.64 -21.70 6.55
C SER A 95 -12.50 -20.50 7.49
N ASP A 96 -11.48 -19.64 7.45
CA ASP A 96 -11.38 -18.54 8.43
C ASP A 96 -10.54 -17.38 7.88
N ILE A 97 -11.17 -16.36 7.26
CA ILE A 97 -10.47 -15.11 6.94
C ILE A 97 -10.12 -14.44 8.26
N ASN A 98 -8.89 -14.62 8.72
CA ASN A 98 -8.42 -13.94 9.91
C ASN A 98 -8.07 -12.48 9.55
N TYR A 99 -9.07 -11.61 9.65
CA TYR A 99 -8.93 -10.17 9.37
C TYR A 99 -7.77 -9.53 10.17
N GLN A 100 -7.44 -10.04 11.36
CA GLN A 100 -6.31 -9.53 12.14
C GLN A 100 -4.96 -9.84 11.47
N ALA A 101 -4.80 -11.04 10.92
CA ALA A 101 -3.59 -11.43 10.20
C ALA A 101 -3.44 -10.64 8.89
N LEU A 102 -4.54 -10.39 8.17
CA LEU A 102 -4.54 -9.56 6.96
C LEU A 102 -4.10 -8.13 7.26
N VAL A 103 -4.65 -7.51 8.31
CA VAL A 103 -4.30 -6.14 8.72
C VAL A 103 -2.83 -6.05 9.11
N LEU A 104 -2.31 -7.04 9.87
CA LEU A 104 -0.90 -7.08 10.25
C LEU A 104 0.03 -7.23 9.03
N GLN A 105 -0.29 -8.14 8.10
CA GLN A 105 0.50 -8.34 6.88
C GLN A 105 0.47 -7.10 5.98
N ALA A 106 -0.68 -6.47 5.83
CA ALA A 106 -0.84 -5.24 5.06
C ALA A 106 -0.07 -4.07 5.70
N ALA A 107 -0.15 -3.92 7.02
CA ALA A 107 0.59 -2.89 7.74
C ALA A 107 2.11 -3.09 7.63
N LEU A 108 2.61 -4.32 7.79
CA LEU A 108 4.02 -4.66 7.61
C LEU A 108 4.48 -4.40 6.17
N LEU A 109 3.65 -4.73 5.18
CA LEU A 109 3.96 -4.44 3.78
C LEU A 109 4.02 -2.93 3.52
N GLY A 110 3.10 -2.15 4.09
CA GLY A 110 3.11 -0.69 4.00
C GLY A 110 4.41 -0.08 4.54
N VAL A 111 4.88 -0.56 5.70
CA VAL A 111 6.15 -0.13 6.29
C VAL A 111 7.35 -0.58 5.45
N ALA A 112 7.34 -1.83 4.99
CA ALA A 112 8.43 -2.39 4.18
C ALA A 112 8.61 -1.64 2.86
N VAL A 113 7.52 -1.37 2.13
CA VAL A 113 7.56 -0.62 0.87
C VAL A 113 8.07 0.81 1.08
N ASN A 114 7.60 1.49 2.13
CA ASN A 114 8.09 2.83 2.47
C ASN A 114 9.61 2.82 2.75
N LEU A 115 10.08 1.86 3.56
CA LEU A 115 11.51 1.67 3.84
C LEU A 115 12.33 1.40 2.58
N VAL A 116 11.86 0.52 1.70
CA VAL A 116 12.55 0.19 0.44
C VAL A 116 12.68 1.41 -0.46
N ILE A 117 11.59 2.15 -0.68
CA ILE A 117 11.60 3.37 -1.50
C ILE A 117 12.57 4.40 -0.92
N ARG A 118 12.60 4.52 0.40
CA ARG A 118 13.51 5.43 1.08
C ARG A 118 14.97 5.02 0.95
N VAL A 119 15.29 3.73 1.12
CA VAL A 119 16.65 3.19 0.90
C VAL A 119 17.07 3.42 -0.55
N TYR A 120 16.20 3.14 -1.52
CA TYR A 120 16.48 3.41 -2.94
C TYR A 120 16.73 4.90 -3.21
N SER A 121 15.91 5.79 -2.64
CA SER A 121 16.10 7.24 -2.79
C SER A 121 17.42 7.71 -2.16
N MET A 122 17.82 7.16 -1.02
CA MET A 122 19.12 7.46 -0.38
C MET A 122 20.30 7.00 -1.23
N VAL A 123 20.21 5.80 -1.82
CA VAL A 123 21.25 5.27 -2.72
C VAL A 123 21.41 6.14 -3.96
N LEU A 124 20.30 6.58 -4.57
CA LEU A 124 20.31 7.46 -5.74
C LEU A 124 20.76 8.90 -5.42
N SER A 125 20.43 9.42 -4.24
CA SER A 125 20.79 10.78 -3.85
C SER A 125 22.26 10.95 -3.47
N GLY A 126 23.05 9.86 -3.35
CA GLY A 126 24.48 9.92 -3.03
C GLY A 126 24.84 10.53 -1.67
N LYS A 127 23.84 10.88 -0.83
CA LYS A 127 24.06 11.48 0.49
C LYS A 127 24.39 10.38 1.49
N LYS A 128 25.69 10.19 1.72
CA LYS A 128 26.18 9.48 2.91
C LYS A 128 25.69 10.20 4.16
N THR A 129 25.24 9.39 5.10
CA THR A 129 24.88 9.74 6.48
C THR A 129 25.80 10.83 7.04
N SER A 130 25.22 11.98 7.39
CA SER A 130 25.78 12.87 8.39
C SER A 130 24.67 13.38 9.29
#